data_AF-A0ABD0K0P4-F1
#
_entry.id   AF-A0ABD0K0P4-F1
#
_cell.length_a   1.000
_cell.length_b   1.000
_cell.length_c   1.000
_cell.angle_alpha   90.00
_cell.angle_beta   90.00
_cell.angle_gamma   90.00
#
_symmetry.space_group_name_H-M   'P 1'
#
loop_
_entity.id
_entity.type
_entity.pdbx_description
1 polymer ?
#
loop_
_entity_poly.entity_id
_entity_poly.type
_entity_poly.pdbx_seq_one_letter_code
_entity_poly.pdbx_strand_id
1 'polypeptide(L)'
;MVDAGVSTGPFPALLATWIQFIVPQPCFDKFFVDFDFLDVPCLKVAVSKALGFGIILGSLIVKLPQIIKMLQAKSGAGISLMSVTFELIAISATWSYGFAQKFPFSAYGESVFLALQTIIIAFLVLYYGGQSGAAFGYLTFYVAAMSFLLSPAVPRQLLSLLQTSNAFVIMVSKAIQAYANYKNGSTGQLSVITVYLIFLGAVARIFTSIQETGDNW
;
A
#
# COMPACT_ATOMS: atom_id res chain seq x y z
N MET A 1 -28.54 -27.16 -5.75
CA MET A 1 -28.37 -27.73 -4.39
C MET A 1 -26.88 -27.85 -4.16
N VAL A 2 -26.38 -27.08 -3.20
CA VAL A 2 -24.96 -26.96 -2.87
C VAL A 2 -24.61 -28.10 -1.93
N ASP A 3 -23.99 -29.15 -2.45
CA ASP A 3 -23.34 -30.16 -1.61
C ASP A 3 -21.88 -29.76 -1.43
N ALA A 4 -21.66 -28.86 -0.48
CA ALA A 4 -20.35 -28.55 0.06
C ALA A 4 -19.89 -29.75 0.91
N GLY A 5 -19.22 -30.71 0.26
CA GLY A 5 -18.44 -31.72 0.95
C GLY A 5 -17.32 -31.04 1.73
N VAL A 6 -17.57 -30.78 3.01
CA VAL A 6 -16.55 -30.44 4.00
C VAL A 6 -15.61 -31.64 4.06
N SER A 7 -14.52 -31.59 3.31
CA SER A 7 -13.36 -32.44 3.52
C SER A 7 -12.84 -32.15 4.93
N THR A 8 -13.11 -33.09 5.83
CA THR A 8 -12.70 -33.09 7.23
C THR A 8 -11.20 -33.37 7.31
N GLY A 9 -10.37 -32.35 7.05
CA GLY A 9 -9.02 -32.30 7.58
C GLY A 9 -9.04 -32.06 9.10
N PRO A 10 -7.91 -32.17 9.81
CA PRO A 10 -7.83 -32.05 11.28
C PRO A 10 -8.05 -30.61 11.81
N PHE A 11 -8.48 -29.69 10.95
CA PHE A 11 -8.56 -28.27 11.27
C PHE A 11 -9.98 -27.85 11.66
N PRO A 12 -10.15 -27.02 12.70
CA PRO A 12 -11.42 -26.39 13.03
C PRO A 12 -12.00 -25.65 11.80
N ALA A 13 -13.32 -25.74 11.57
CA ALA A 13 -13.99 -25.17 10.39
C ALA A 13 -13.67 -23.68 10.14
N LEU A 14 -13.43 -22.91 11.20
CA LEU A 14 -12.99 -21.52 11.10
C LEU A 14 -11.58 -21.41 10.50
N LEU A 15 -10.63 -22.23 10.97
CA LEU A 15 -9.26 -22.25 10.45
C LEU A 15 -9.22 -22.74 9.01
N ALA A 16 -10.01 -23.76 8.66
CA ALA A 16 -10.10 -24.26 7.28
C ALA A 16 -10.57 -23.17 6.31
N THR A 17 -11.56 -22.35 6.70
CA THR A 17 -12.05 -21.24 5.87
C THR A 17 -11.00 -20.17 5.61
N TRP A 18 -10.20 -19.81 6.63
CA TRP A 18 -9.12 -18.83 6.47
C TRP A 18 -7.97 -19.37 5.63
N ILE A 19 -7.59 -20.65 5.84
CA ILE A 19 -6.52 -21.30 5.08
C ILE A 19 -6.93 -21.46 3.61
N GLN A 20 -8.19 -21.78 3.31
CA GLN A 20 -8.69 -21.88 1.94
C GLN A 20 -8.69 -20.54 1.18
N PHE A 21 -8.71 -19.42 1.89
CA PHE A 21 -8.59 -18.08 1.29
C PHE A 21 -7.18 -17.80 0.78
N ILE A 22 -6.16 -18.32 1.50
CA ILE A 22 -4.73 -18.22 1.15
C ILE A 22 -4.32 -19.34 0.18
N VAL A 23 -4.89 -20.53 0.34
CA VAL A 23 -4.59 -21.74 -0.43
C VAL A 23 -5.90 -22.30 -1.01
N PRO A 24 -6.30 -21.90 -2.23
CA PRO A 24 -7.53 -22.41 -2.84
C PRO A 24 -7.44 -23.91 -3.15
N GLN A 25 -8.58 -24.60 -3.19
CA GLN A 25 -8.67 -25.98 -3.71
C GLN A 25 -8.31 -25.97 -5.21
N PRO A 26 -7.40 -26.82 -5.74
CA PRO A 26 -6.87 -28.12 -5.24
C PRO A 26 -5.53 -28.06 -4.46
N CYS A 27 -4.98 -26.87 -4.21
CA CYS A 27 -3.70 -26.73 -3.52
C CYS A 27 -3.79 -27.04 -2.03
N PHE A 28 -4.96 -26.83 -1.43
CA PHE A 28 -5.22 -27.20 -0.04
C PHE A 28 -5.09 -28.71 0.16
N ASP A 29 -5.66 -29.49 -0.76
CA ASP A 29 -5.57 -30.96 -0.72
C ASP A 29 -4.11 -31.43 -0.91
N LYS A 30 -3.36 -30.86 -1.87
CA LYS A 30 -1.94 -31.22 -2.04
C LYS A 30 -1.08 -30.92 -0.81
N PHE A 31 -1.29 -29.78 -0.15
CA PHE A 31 -0.49 -29.37 1.01
C PHE A 31 -0.87 -30.09 2.30
N PHE A 32 -2.17 -30.24 2.57
CA PHE A 32 -2.66 -30.67 3.89
C PHE A 32 -3.25 -32.08 3.90
N VAL A 33 -3.54 -32.66 2.74
CA VAL A 33 -4.05 -34.03 2.61
C VAL A 33 -2.96 -34.96 2.06
N ASP A 34 -2.29 -34.57 0.97
CA ASP A 34 -1.24 -35.38 0.33
C ASP A 34 0.18 -35.13 0.88
N PHE A 35 0.36 -34.14 1.76
CA PHE A 35 1.65 -33.69 2.32
C PHE A 35 2.72 -33.34 1.27
N ASP A 36 2.31 -32.96 0.05
CA ASP A 36 3.20 -32.51 -1.01
C ASP A 36 3.44 -31.00 -0.89
N PHE A 37 4.34 -30.63 0.02
CA PHE A 37 4.67 -29.23 0.30
C PHE A 37 5.51 -28.52 -0.77
N LEU A 38 5.91 -29.23 -1.83
CA LEU A 38 6.83 -28.72 -2.84
C LEU A 38 6.21 -28.71 -4.25
N ASP A 39 4.88 -28.83 -4.35
CA ASP A 39 4.17 -28.56 -5.60
C ASP A 39 4.40 -27.07 -5.99
N VAL A 40 5.33 -26.86 -6.91
CA VAL A 40 5.81 -25.54 -7.33
C VAL A 40 4.66 -24.61 -7.77
N PRO A 41 3.66 -25.08 -8.56
CA PRO A 41 2.48 -24.28 -8.88
C PRO A 41 1.66 -23.84 -7.66
N CYS A 42 1.37 -24.76 -6.73
CA CYS A 42 0.57 -24.46 -5.56
C CYS A 42 1.30 -23.61 -4.52
N LEU A 43 2.60 -23.81 -4.35
CA LEU A 43 3.44 -23.00 -3.48
C LEU A 43 3.51 -21.55 -3.96
N LYS A 44 3.66 -21.35 -5.27
CA LYS A 44 3.65 -20.02 -5.90
C LYS A 44 2.34 -19.27 -5.64
N VAL A 45 1.19 -19.93 -5.78
CA VAL A 45 -0.12 -19.33 -5.52
C VAL A 45 -0.29 -18.99 -4.04
N ALA A 46 0.06 -19.92 -3.15
CA ALA A 46 -0.03 -19.72 -1.71
C ALA A 46 0.85 -18.56 -1.23
N VAL A 47 2.11 -18.50 -1.69
CA VAL A 47 3.05 -17.43 -1.35
C VAL A 47 2.55 -16.10 -1.92
N SER A 48 2.12 -16.04 -3.19
CA SER A 48 1.63 -14.79 -3.79
C SER A 48 0.43 -14.21 -3.02
N LYS A 49 -0.55 -15.06 -2.67
CA LYS A 49 -1.71 -14.63 -1.87
C LYS A 49 -1.33 -14.20 -0.46
N ALA A 50 -0.49 -14.96 0.23
CA ALA A 50 -0.01 -14.61 1.56
C ALA A 50 0.74 -13.27 1.54
N LEU A 51 1.57 -13.05 0.53
CA LEU A 51 2.31 -11.79 0.35
C LEU A 51 1.36 -10.64 0.02
N GLY A 52 0.35 -10.84 -0.82
CA GLY A 52 -0.69 -9.84 -1.11
C GLY A 52 -1.45 -9.39 0.14
N PHE A 53 -1.88 -10.33 0.98
CA PHE A 53 -2.48 -10.00 2.29
C PHE A 53 -1.48 -9.31 3.23
N GLY A 54 -0.24 -9.79 3.25
CA GLY A 54 0.85 -9.19 4.01
C GLY A 54 1.14 -7.74 3.60
N ILE A 55 1.04 -7.41 2.31
CA ILE A 55 1.19 -6.05 1.79
C ILE A 55 0.05 -5.17 2.27
N ILE A 56 -1.21 -5.62 2.17
CA ILE A 56 -2.36 -4.83 2.66
C ILE A 56 -2.26 -4.60 4.18
N LEU A 57 -1.99 -5.64 4.97
CA LEU A 57 -1.82 -5.51 6.42
C LEU A 57 -0.60 -4.65 6.77
N GLY A 58 0.50 -4.83 6.06
CA GLY A 58 1.72 -4.03 6.22
C GLY A 58 1.47 -2.56 5.92
N SER A 59 0.66 -2.24 4.91
CA SER A 59 0.33 -0.87 4.52
C SER A 59 -0.32 -0.06 5.65
N LEU A 60 -1.03 -0.71 6.57
CA LEU A 60 -1.61 -0.09 7.77
C LEU A 60 -0.54 0.38 8.76
N ILE A 61 0.62 -0.28 8.77
CA ILE A 61 1.67 -0.09 9.77
C ILE A 61 2.83 0.73 9.20
N VAL A 62 3.11 0.67 7.90
CA VAL A 62 4.32 1.20 7.26
C VAL A 62 4.69 2.63 7.70
N LYS A 63 3.73 3.55 7.75
CA LYS A 63 3.98 4.96 8.11
C LYS A 63 3.69 5.30 9.58
N LEU A 64 3.12 4.37 10.36
CA LEU A 64 2.85 4.59 11.79
C LEU A 64 4.12 4.89 12.60
N PRO A 65 5.25 4.18 12.44
CA PRO A 65 6.49 4.50 13.17
C PRO A 65 6.95 5.94 12.91
N GLN A 66 6.79 6.44 11.69
CA GLN A 66 7.12 7.84 11.35
C GLN A 66 6.15 8.82 12.03
N ILE A 67 4.85 8.55 12.01
CA ILE A 67 3.85 9.39 12.69
C ILE A 67 4.12 9.46 14.19
N ILE A 68 4.37 8.32 14.84
CA ILE A 68 4.69 8.27 16.27
C ILE A 68 5.94 9.09 16.58
N LYS A 69 7.00 8.93 15.78
CA LYS A 69 8.25 9.71 15.93
C LYS A 69 8.00 11.22 15.83
N MET A 70 7.17 11.66 14.87
CA MET A 70 6.79 13.08 14.74
C MET A 70 5.96 13.59 15.92
N LEU A 71 5.02 12.80 16.42
CA LEU A 71 4.19 13.17 17.58
C LEU A 71 5.02 13.29 18.86
N GLN A 72 5.96 12.36 19.08
CA GLN A 72 6.87 12.37 20.22
C GLN A 72 7.84 13.56 20.16
N ALA A 73 8.40 13.84 18.98
CA ALA A 73 9.30 14.96 18.78
C ALA A 73 8.59 16.32 18.66
N LYS A 74 7.25 16.32 18.48
CA LYS A 74 6.43 17.50 18.13
C LYS A 74 7.05 18.35 17.01
N SER A 75 7.61 17.68 16.00
CA SER A 75 8.36 18.32 14.93
C SER A 75 8.22 17.56 13.62
N GLY A 76 8.15 18.29 12.50
CA GLY A 76 8.24 17.77 11.15
C GLY A 76 9.63 17.92 10.51
N ALA A 77 10.66 18.28 11.29
CA ALA A 77 11.99 18.59 10.77
C ALA A 77 12.59 17.41 9.97
N GLY A 78 13.20 17.73 8.83
CA GLY A 78 13.79 16.76 7.90
C GLY A 78 12.82 16.15 6.89
N ILE A 79 11.50 16.32 7.05
CA ILE A 79 10.50 15.82 6.09
C ILE A 79 10.19 16.92 5.07
N SER A 80 10.33 16.60 3.79
CA SER A 80 10.01 17.53 2.70
C SER A 80 8.52 17.48 2.37
N LEU A 81 7.80 18.59 2.61
CA LEU A 81 6.39 18.71 2.25
C LEU A 81 6.14 18.48 0.75
N MET A 82 7.09 18.88 -0.09
CA MET A 82 7.03 18.63 -1.54
C MET A 82 7.08 17.13 -1.82
N SER A 83 8.04 16.40 -1.25
CA SER A 83 8.11 14.94 -1.40
C SER A 83 6.81 14.25 -0.96
N VAL A 84 6.29 14.63 0.22
CA VAL A 84 5.03 14.09 0.76
C VAL A 84 3.85 14.39 -0.16
N THR A 85 3.80 15.57 -0.77
CA THR A 85 2.73 15.94 -1.71
C THR A 85 2.80 15.13 -2.99
N PHE A 86 3.97 14.93 -3.58
CA PHE A 86 4.14 14.06 -4.75
C PHE A 86 3.77 12.60 -4.42
N GLU A 87 4.14 12.10 -3.23
CA GLU A 87 3.74 10.76 -2.78
C GLU A 87 2.22 10.66 -2.61
N LEU A 88 1.58 11.71 -2.08
CA LEU A 88 0.13 11.75 -1.91
C LEU A 88 -0.59 11.75 -3.26
N ILE A 89 -0.13 12.54 -4.24
CA ILE A 89 -0.66 12.55 -5.62
C ILE A 89 -0.59 11.16 -6.26
N ALA A 90 0.58 10.51 -6.15
CA ALA A 90 0.82 9.17 -6.67
C ALA A 90 -0.15 8.11 -6.09
N ILE A 91 -0.30 8.12 -4.77
CA ILE A 91 -1.18 7.18 -4.07
C ILE A 91 -2.66 7.48 -4.39
N SER A 92 -3.05 8.75 -4.45
CA SER A 92 -4.39 9.19 -4.84
C SER A 92 -4.76 8.78 -6.27
N ALA A 93 -3.80 8.82 -7.20
CA ALA A 93 -3.99 8.32 -8.57
C ALA A 93 -4.33 6.82 -8.56
N THR A 94 -3.59 6.02 -7.78
CA THR A 94 -3.82 4.56 -7.67
C THR A 94 -5.19 4.25 -7.07
N TRP A 95 -5.57 4.97 -6.01
CA TRP A 95 -6.87 4.81 -5.38
C TRP A 95 -8.00 5.19 -6.35
N SER A 96 -7.99 6.40 -6.91
CA SER A 96 -9.06 6.87 -7.80
C SER A 96 -9.17 6.04 -9.08
N TYR A 97 -8.05 5.61 -9.67
CA TYR A 97 -8.05 4.71 -10.83
C TYR A 97 -8.67 3.35 -10.50
N GLY A 98 -8.25 2.70 -9.40
CA GLY A 98 -8.80 1.41 -8.98
C GLY A 98 -10.31 1.49 -8.70
N PHE A 99 -10.75 2.56 -8.05
CA PHE A 99 -12.17 2.83 -7.79
C PHE A 99 -12.97 3.04 -9.09
N ALA A 100 -12.47 3.88 -10.00
CA ALA A 100 -13.17 4.18 -11.26
C ALA A 100 -13.28 2.97 -12.20
N GLN A 101 -12.27 2.08 -12.18
CA GLN A 101 -12.27 0.84 -12.96
C GLN A 101 -13.07 -0.29 -12.30
N LYS A 102 -13.65 -0.05 -11.10
CA LYS A 102 -14.41 -1.03 -10.31
C LYS A 102 -13.61 -2.28 -9.97
N PHE A 103 -12.31 -2.12 -9.74
CA PHE A 103 -11.48 -3.23 -9.27
C PHE A 103 -11.89 -3.64 -7.85
N PRO A 104 -11.66 -4.92 -7.46
CA PRO A 104 -11.90 -5.34 -6.09
C PRO A 104 -11.03 -4.51 -5.13
N PHE A 105 -11.53 -4.25 -3.91
CA PHE A 105 -10.81 -3.46 -2.91
C PHE A 105 -9.42 -4.02 -2.59
N SER A 106 -9.21 -5.34 -2.72
CA SER A 106 -7.88 -5.94 -2.57
C SER A 106 -6.82 -5.38 -3.52
N ALA A 107 -7.21 -4.86 -4.69
CA ALA A 107 -6.28 -4.35 -5.70
C ALA A 107 -5.78 -2.92 -5.41
N TYR A 108 -6.58 -2.08 -4.75
CA TYR A 108 -6.23 -0.66 -4.49
C TYR A 108 -6.34 -0.26 -3.02
N GLY A 109 -6.82 -1.14 -2.14
CA GLY A 109 -7.12 -0.86 -0.74
C GLY A 109 -5.90 -0.44 0.06
N GLU A 110 -4.72 -0.99 -0.24
CA GLU A 110 -3.44 -0.50 0.29
C GLU A 110 -3.27 1.01 0.06
N SER A 111 -3.61 1.52 -1.13
CA SER A 111 -3.46 2.93 -1.47
C SER A 111 -4.35 3.82 -0.59
N VAL A 112 -5.54 3.34 -0.19
CA VAL A 112 -6.42 4.04 0.74
C VAL A 112 -5.73 4.24 2.10
N PHE A 113 -5.16 3.16 2.65
CA PHE A 113 -4.50 3.21 3.95
C PHE A 113 -3.21 4.05 3.94
N LEU A 114 -2.43 3.95 2.86
CA LEU A 114 -1.23 4.78 2.69
C LEU A 114 -1.58 6.25 2.48
N ALA A 115 -2.67 6.56 1.77
CA ALA A 115 -3.15 7.93 1.58
C ALA A 115 -3.51 8.57 2.93
N LEU A 116 -4.27 7.86 3.76
CA LEU A 116 -4.67 8.32 5.09
C LEU A 116 -3.48 8.61 6.00
N GLN A 117 -2.49 7.73 6.05
CA GLN A 117 -1.28 7.96 6.85
C GLN A 117 -0.42 9.11 6.27
N THR A 118 -0.36 9.24 4.95
CA THR A 118 0.45 10.27 4.28
C THR A 118 -0.15 11.67 4.44
N ILE A 119 -1.48 11.83 4.40
CA ILE A 119 -2.12 13.11 4.69
C ILE A 119 -1.93 13.53 6.15
N ILE A 120 -1.92 12.57 7.10
CA ILE A 120 -1.59 12.84 8.50
C ILE A 120 -0.16 13.36 8.61
N ILE A 121 0.81 12.76 7.93
CA ILE A 121 2.20 13.25 7.92
C ILE A 121 2.26 14.67 7.35
N ALA A 122 1.61 14.95 6.22
CA ALA A 122 1.58 16.28 5.62
C ALA A 122 1.01 17.33 6.58
N PHE A 123 -0.10 16.98 7.25
CA PHE A 123 -0.72 17.82 8.27
C PHE A 123 0.23 18.09 9.44
N LEU A 124 0.88 17.06 9.99
CA LEU A 124 1.81 17.20 11.11
C LEU A 124 3.05 18.04 10.74
N VAL A 125 3.55 17.93 9.50
CA VAL A 125 4.65 18.76 9.00
C VAL A 125 4.28 20.25 9.04
N LEU A 126 3.10 20.61 8.51
CA LEU A 126 2.62 22.00 8.49
C LEU A 126 2.25 22.51 9.88
N TYR A 127 1.59 21.67 10.68
CA TYR A 127 1.13 22.01 12.02
C TYR A 127 2.30 22.28 12.98
N TYR A 128 3.30 21.39 13.03
CA TYR A 128 4.49 21.61 13.84
C TYR A 128 5.48 22.62 13.23
N GLY A 129 5.31 22.98 11.96
CA GLY A 129 6.02 24.09 11.31
C GLY A 129 5.49 25.47 11.69
N GLY A 130 4.49 25.57 12.59
CA GLY A 130 3.88 26.83 13.02
C GLY A 130 2.83 27.38 12.04
N GLN A 131 2.47 26.62 11.00
CA GLN A 131 1.53 27.04 9.94
C GLN A 131 0.21 26.27 10.05
N SER A 132 -0.46 26.36 11.22
CA SER A 132 -1.69 25.62 11.49
C SER A 132 -2.80 25.90 10.48
N GLY A 133 -2.98 27.16 10.06
CA GLY A 133 -3.94 27.52 9.02
C GLY A 133 -3.68 26.84 7.68
N ALA A 134 -2.41 26.76 7.26
CA ALA A 134 -2.02 26.03 6.05
C ALA A 134 -2.23 24.52 6.20
N ALA A 135 -2.04 23.95 7.39
CA ALA A 135 -2.29 22.53 7.66
C ALA A 135 -3.76 22.14 7.41
N PHE A 136 -4.71 22.92 7.97
CA PHE A 136 -6.14 22.69 7.74
C PHE A 136 -6.54 23.02 6.30
N GLY A 137 -5.97 24.06 5.69
CA GLY A 137 -6.17 24.37 4.28
C GLY A 137 -5.75 23.23 3.36
N TYR A 138 -4.57 22.65 3.61
CA TYR A 138 -4.05 21.49 2.86
C TYR A 138 -4.96 20.27 3.00
N LEU A 139 -5.44 19.98 4.22
CA LEU A 139 -6.37 18.87 4.47
C LEU A 139 -7.68 19.06 3.71
N THR A 140 -8.30 20.24 3.81
CA THR A 140 -9.54 20.56 3.11
C THR A 140 -9.38 20.48 1.60
N PHE A 141 -8.28 21.03 1.07
CA PHE A 141 -7.97 20.94 -0.36
C PHE A 141 -7.80 19.49 -0.81
N TYR A 142 -7.08 18.67 -0.04
CA TYR A 142 -6.88 17.27 -0.35
C TYR A 142 -8.20 16.49 -0.36
N VAL A 143 -9.07 16.68 0.63
CA VAL A 143 -10.39 16.03 0.70
C VAL A 143 -11.27 16.46 -0.47
N ALA A 144 -11.27 17.74 -0.84
CA ALA A 144 -12.01 18.24 -2.00
C ALA A 144 -11.48 17.63 -3.31
N ALA A 145 -10.16 17.58 -3.48
CA ALA A 145 -9.52 16.99 -4.65
C ALA A 145 -9.84 15.49 -4.78
N MET A 146 -9.78 14.73 -3.68
CA MET A 146 -10.15 13.32 -3.68
C MET A 146 -11.64 13.10 -3.95
N SER A 147 -12.51 13.94 -3.38
CA SER A 147 -13.95 13.88 -3.65
C SER A 147 -14.25 14.10 -5.14
N PHE A 148 -13.54 15.02 -5.77
CA PHE A 148 -13.60 15.23 -7.21
C PHE A 148 -13.07 14.01 -7.98
N LEU A 149 -11.87 13.51 -7.65
CA LEU A 149 -11.25 12.35 -8.33
C LEU A 149 -12.08 11.06 -8.23
N LEU A 150 -12.83 10.88 -7.14
CA LEU A 150 -13.72 9.74 -6.95
C LEU A 150 -15.11 9.94 -7.58
N SER A 151 -15.42 11.15 -8.03
CA SER A 151 -16.69 11.44 -8.67
C SER A 151 -16.76 10.84 -10.09
N PRO A 152 -17.96 10.47 -10.57
CA PRO A 152 -18.13 10.00 -11.94
C PRO A 152 -17.92 11.11 -13.00
N ALA A 153 -17.72 12.36 -12.58
CA ALA A 153 -17.50 13.50 -13.48
C ALA A 153 -16.08 13.51 -14.10
N VAL A 154 -15.15 12.72 -13.57
CA VAL A 154 -13.76 12.73 -14.03
C VAL A 154 -13.57 11.83 -15.26
N PRO A 155 -12.93 12.33 -16.33
CA PRO A 155 -12.66 11.52 -17.51
C PRO A 155 -11.67 10.41 -17.19
N ARG A 156 -11.96 9.19 -17.64
CA ARG A 156 -11.11 8.01 -17.40
C ARG A 156 -9.70 8.16 -17.99
N GLN A 157 -9.57 8.94 -19.06
CA GLN A 157 -8.28 9.28 -19.67
C GLN A 157 -7.36 9.99 -18.69
N LEU A 158 -7.89 10.91 -17.87
CA LEU A 158 -7.11 11.60 -16.86
C LEU A 158 -6.64 10.63 -15.78
N LEU A 159 -7.52 9.77 -15.27
CA LEU A 159 -7.16 8.77 -14.26
C LEU A 159 -6.11 7.78 -14.78
N SER A 160 -6.24 7.34 -16.03
CA SER A 160 -5.26 6.45 -16.67
C SER A 160 -3.90 7.13 -16.86
N LEU A 161 -3.88 8.41 -17.26
CA LEU A 161 -2.65 9.19 -17.39
C LEU A 161 -1.95 9.37 -16.03
N LEU A 162 -2.72 9.69 -15.00
CA LEU A 162 -2.23 9.78 -13.62
C LEU A 162 -1.66 8.43 -13.15
N GLN A 163 -2.33 7.32 -13.46
CA GLN A 163 -1.86 5.98 -13.11
C GLN A 163 -0.58 5.58 -13.87
N THR A 164 -0.48 5.92 -15.16
CA THR A 164 0.68 5.56 -15.99
C THR A 164 1.92 6.37 -15.62
N SER A 165 1.75 7.64 -15.28
CA SER A 165 2.84 8.52 -14.81
C SER A 165 3.22 8.28 -13.35
N ASN A 166 2.44 7.48 -12.61
CA ASN A 166 2.58 7.29 -11.18
C ASN A 166 3.99 6.84 -10.75
N ALA A 167 4.58 5.86 -11.45
CA ALA A 167 5.93 5.37 -11.13
C ALA A 167 6.98 6.49 -11.19
N PHE A 168 6.87 7.39 -12.16
CA PHE A 168 7.74 8.55 -12.29
C PHE A 168 7.52 9.55 -11.14
N VAL A 169 6.27 9.83 -10.80
CA VAL A 169 5.90 10.71 -9.68
C VAL A 169 6.46 10.19 -8.35
N ILE A 170 6.37 8.87 -8.10
CA ILE A 170 6.94 8.24 -6.90
C ILE A 170 8.46 8.37 -6.87
N MET A 171 9.13 8.13 -8.00
CA MET A 171 10.59 8.29 -8.10
C MET A 171 11.01 9.72 -7.74
N VAL A 172 10.35 10.71 -8.33
CA VAL A 172 10.61 12.14 -8.06
C VAL A 172 10.37 12.48 -6.59
N SER A 173 9.27 11.99 -6.00
CA SER A 173 8.99 12.15 -4.58
C SER A 173 10.16 11.67 -3.71
N LYS A 174 10.64 10.44 -3.94
CA LYS A 174 11.74 9.88 -3.14
C LYS A 174 13.07 10.59 -3.39
N ALA A 175 13.34 11.02 -4.63
CA ALA A 175 14.51 11.83 -4.96
C ALA A 175 14.52 13.17 -4.21
N ILE A 176 13.39 13.87 -4.15
CA ILE A 176 13.25 15.14 -3.41
C ILE A 176 13.53 14.92 -1.92
N GLN A 177 13.03 13.84 -1.32
CA GLN A 177 13.29 13.54 0.10
C GLN A 177 14.76 13.17 0.34
N ALA A 178 15.36 12.38 -0.56
CA ALA A 178 16.77 12.02 -0.47
C ALA A 178 17.68 13.26 -0.56
N TYR A 179 17.38 14.17 -1.50
CA TYR A 179 18.08 15.43 -1.63
C TYR A 179 17.91 16.32 -0.39
N ALA A 180 16.69 16.39 0.17
CA ALA A 180 16.45 17.12 1.42
C ALA A 180 17.27 16.55 2.58
N ASN A 181 17.34 15.22 2.70
CA ASN A 181 18.17 14.55 3.71
C ASN A 181 19.67 14.85 3.53
N TYR A 182 20.14 14.81 2.28
CA TYR A 182 21.54 15.13 1.94
C TYR A 182 21.88 16.57 2.32
N LYS A 183 21.04 17.53 1.93
CA LYS A 183 21.24 18.96 2.26
C LYS A 183 21.20 19.23 3.76
N ASN A 184 20.33 18.53 4.50
CA ASN A 184 20.18 18.72 5.94
C ASN A 184 21.26 17.97 6.76
N GLY A 185 22.07 17.10 6.14
CA GLY A 185 23.06 16.26 6.82
C GLY A 185 22.47 15.25 7.83
N SER A 186 21.14 15.16 7.89
CA SER A 186 20.39 14.31 8.81
C SER A 186 19.00 14.03 8.24
N THR A 187 18.45 12.87 8.55
CA THR A 187 17.09 12.47 8.16
C THR A 187 16.01 13.08 9.06
N GLY A 188 16.40 13.76 10.15
CA GLY A 188 15.48 14.37 11.11
C GLY A 188 14.44 13.36 11.64
N GLN A 189 13.17 13.63 11.35
CA GLN A 189 12.03 12.82 11.80
C GLN A 189 11.61 11.71 10.83
N LEU A 190 12.33 11.50 9.73
CA LEU A 190 12.14 10.31 8.91
C LEU A 190 12.48 9.05 9.73
N SER A 191 11.62 8.03 9.66
CA SER A 191 11.79 6.77 10.40
C SER A 191 12.52 5.73 9.57
N VAL A 192 13.64 5.22 10.08
CA VAL A 192 14.41 4.14 9.45
C VAL A 192 13.56 2.87 9.33
N ILE A 193 12.72 2.58 10.32
CA ILE A 193 11.78 1.44 10.30
C ILE A 193 10.83 1.57 9.10
N THR A 194 10.27 2.76 8.89
CA THR A 194 9.38 3.02 7.74
C THR A 194 10.13 2.84 6.41
N VAL A 195 11.39 3.26 6.32
CA VAL A 195 12.20 3.06 5.09
C VAL A 195 12.39 1.56 4.79
N TYR A 196 12.73 0.76 5.80
CA TYR A 196 12.86 -0.69 5.63
C TYR A 196 11.53 -1.37 5.26
N LEU A 197 10.42 -0.98 5.88
CA LEU A 197 9.10 -1.52 5.55
C LEU A 197 8.68 -1.19 4.11
N ILE A 198 8.96 0.03 3.64
CA ILE A 198 8.70 0.43 2.25
C ILE A 198 9.57 -0.41 1.29
N PHE A 199 10.84 -0.62 1.65
CA PHE A 199 11.75 -1.45 0.84
C PHE A 199 11.26 -2.91 0.74
N LEU A 200 10.93 -3.53 1.87
CA LEU A 200 10.40 -4.90 1.90
C LEU A 200 9.08 -5.02 1.13
N GLY A 201 8.19 -4.02 1.26
CA GLY A 201 6.96 -3.96 0.49
C GLY A 201 7.21 -3.85 -1.02
N ALA A 202 8.21 -3.09 -1.46
CA ALA A 202 8.58 -3.00 -2.87
C ALA A 202 9.13 -4.33 -3.41
N VAL A 203 10.00 -5.01 -2.65
CA VAL A 203 10.50 -6.34 -3.00
C VAL A 203 9.35 -7.35 -3.12
N ALA A 204 8.44 -7.32 -2.15
CA ALA A 204 7.25 -8.18 -2.17
C ALA A 204 6.40 -7.94 -3.42
N ARG A 205 6.17 -6.68 -3.82
CA ARG A 205 5.40 -6.35 -5.04
C ARG A 205 6.09 -6.81 -6.32
N ILE A 206 7.42 -6.71 -6.40
CA ILE A 206 8.18 -7.23 -7.55
C ILE A 206 7.98 -8.74 -7.65
N PHE A 207 8.11 -9.45 -6.52
CA PHE A 207 7.91 -10.90 -6.48
C PHE A 207 6.50 -11.32 -6.88
N THR A 208 5.46 -10.68 -6.32
CA THR A 208 4.06 -11.01 -6.67
C THR A 208 3.77 -10.69 -8.13
N SER A 209 4.27 -9.56 -8.65
CA SER A 209 4.06 -9.18 -10.05
C SER A 209 4.67 -10.21 -11.00
N ILE A 210 5.91 -10.66 -10.77
CA ILE A 210 6.55 -11.70 -11.58
C ILE A 210 5.74 -13.00 -11.52
N GLN A 211 5.21 -13.32 -10.34
CA GLN A 211 4.44 -14.54 -10.14
C GLN A 211 3.03 -14.49 -10.75
N GLU A 212 2.44 -13.30 -10.87
CA GLU A 212 1.13 -13.07 -11.47
C GLU A 212 1.19 -12.92 -13.00
N THR A 213 2.23 -12.30 -13.57
CA THR A 213 2.35 -12.16 -15.02
C THR A 213 2.84 -13.44 -15.70
N GLY A 214 3.57 -14.31 -14.99
CA GLY A 214 3.90 -15.65 -15.50
C GLY A 214 4.72 -15.66 -16.79
N ASP A 215 5.39 -14.55 -17.11
CA ASP A 215 6.21 -14.41 -18.31
C ASP A 215 7.45 -15.31 -18.18
N ASN A 216 7.33 -16.52 -18.71
CA ASN A 216 8.46 -17.41 -18.96
C ASN A 216 9.17 -16.89 -20.22
N TRP A 217 10.31 -16.23 -20.05
CA TRP A 217 11.27 -16.05 -21.14
C TRP A 217 12.05 -17.33 -21.37
#